data_AF-A0A6H9YN37-F1
#
_entry.id   AF-A0A6H9YN37-F1
#
_cell.length_a   1.000
_cell.length_b   1.000
_cell.length_c   1.000
_cell.angle_alpha   90.00
_cell.angle_beta   90.00
_cell.angle_gamma   90.00
#
_symmetry.space_group_name_H-M   'P 1'
#
loop_
_entity.id
_entity.type
_entity.pdbx_description
1 polymer ?
#
loop_
_entity_poly.entity_id
_entity_poly.type
_entity_poly.pdbx_seq_one_letter_code
_entity_poly.pdbx_strand_id
1 'polypeptide(L)'
;MLAEALTTFGVDRGMVGDAQLMVSELVTNAHQHAAEFGPHELWLYLGERSGARIATTMASPPAVREVRCAVFDGHADARLPGYSWTSGDCGRGLSIVRELSEGRWGVLHTLSRLGPQVPGKAVWFAVPVPAAAATFLSPSSPAPTSDDAPPEPGVA
;
A
#
# COMPACT_ATOMS: atom_id res chain seq x y z
N MET A 1 -0.49 10.05 14.72
CA MET A 1 0.53 9.36 13.91
C MET A 1 -0.06 8.50 12.79
N LEU A 2 -0.69 7.33 13.00
CA LEU A 2 -1.23 6.51 11.89
C LEU A 2 -2.42 7.17 11.16
N ALA A 3 -3.45 7.60 11.89
CA ALA A 3 -4.61 8.30 11.30
C ALA A 3 -4.21 9.55 10.51
N GLU A 4 -3.25 10.29 11.04
CA GLU A 4 -2.69 11.48 10.41
C GLU A 4 -1.95 11.12 9.12
N ALA A 5 -1.06 10.12 9.15
CA ALA A 5 -0.37 9.65 7.95
C ALA A 5 -1.36 9.17 6.87
N LEU A 6 -2.39 8.40 7.24
CA LEU A 6 -3.44 7.96 6.31
C LEU A 6 -4.18 9.14 5.68
N THR A 7 -4.50 10.16 6.50
CA THR A 7 -5.12 11.40 6.01
C THR A 7 -4.18 12.16 5.07
N THR A 8 -2.87 12.22 5.37
CA THR A 8 -1.85 12.81 4.50
C THR A 8 -1.74 12.07 3.17
N PHE A 9 -1.92 10.74 3.15
CA PHE A 9 -2.00 9.96 1.91
C PHE A 9 -3.34 10.10 1.16
N GLY A 10 -4.28 10.88 1.69
CA GLY A 10 -5.56 11.18 1.05
C GLY A 10 -6.68 10.18 1.34
N VAL A 11 -6.52 9.31 2.34
CA VAL A 11 -7.60 8.41 2.78
C VAL A 11 -8.75 9.24 3.35
N ASP A 12 -9.97 8.90 2.94
CA ASP A 12 -11.18 9.55 3.43
C ASP A 12 -11.33 9.37 4.95
N ARG A 13 -11.81 10.40 5.67
CA ARG A 13 -11.94 10.36 7.13
C ARG A 13 -12.85 9.23 7.62
N GLY A 14 -13.88 8.86 6.85
CA GLY A 14 -14.73 7.72 7.16
C GLY A 14 -14.00 6.38 7.09
N MET A 15 -12.99 6.27 6.22
CA MET A 15 -12.18 5.06 6.03
C MET A 15 -10.97 4.97 6.97
N VAL A 16 -10.57 6.08 7.61
CA VAL A 16 -9.40 6.08 8.51
C VAL A 16 -9.62 5.12 9.69
N GLY A 17 -10.81 5.09 10.29
CA GLY A 17 -11.13 4.18 11.39
C GLY A 17 -11.01 2.72 10.99
N ASP A 18 -11.59 2.36 9.84
CA ASP A 18 -11.53 1.00 9.29
C ASP A 18 -10.09 0.59 8.94
N ALA A 19 -9.31 1.52 8.37
CA ALA A 19 -7.89 1.29 8.09
C ALA A 19 -7.08 1.07 9.37
N GLN A 20 -7.33 1.84 10.43
CA GLN A 20 -6.67 1.64 11.72
C GLN A 20 -7.03 0.28 12.34
N LEU A 21 -8.30 -0.12 12.26
CA LEU A 21 -8.73 -1.45 12.70
C LEU A 21 -8.00 -2.54 11.93
N MET A 22 -7.96 -2.47 10.60
CA MET A 22 -7.25 -3.43 9.76
C MET A 22 -5.74 -3.50 10.09
N VAL A 23 -5.09 -2.35 10.32
CA VAL A 23 -3.68 -2.34 10.77
C VAL A 23 -3.54 -3.03 12.13
N SER A 24 -4.44 -2.77 13.07
CA SER A 24 -4.43 -3.42 14.39
C SER A 24 -4.54 -4.94 14.27
N GLU A 25 -5.43 -5.44 13.39
CA GLU A 25 -5.55 -6.87 13.12
C GLU A 25 -4.28 -7.46 12.50
N LEU A 26 -3.65 -6.78 11.54
CA LEU A 26 -2.39 -7.24 10.95
C LEU A 26 -1.23 -7.25 11.95
N VAL A 27 -1.09 -6.20 12.77
CA VAL A 27 -0.06 -6.12 13.81
C VAL A 27 -0.28 -7.19 14.88
N THR A 28 -1.52 -7.42 15.29
CA THR A 28 -1.88 -8.48 16.25
C THR A 28 -1.53 -9.85 15.69
N ASN A 29 -1.86 -10.09 14.42
CA ASN A 29 -1.52 -11.34 13.73
C ASN A 29 0.00 -11.56 13.66
N ALA A 30 0.78 -10.53 13.31
CA ALA A 30 2.24 -10.61 13.30
C ALA A 30 2.81 -10.87 14.70
N HIS A 31 2.25 -10.23 15.73
CA HIS A 31 2.67 -10.46 17.11
C HIS A 31 2.34 -11.88 17.58
N GLN A 32 1.13 -12.39 17.31
CA GLN A 32 0.71 -13.73 17.76
C GLN A 32 1.45 -14.86 17.04
N HIS A 33 1.82 -14.68 15.78
CA HIS A 33 2.35 -15.75 14.95
C HIS A 33 3.83 -15.59 14.59
N ALA A 34 4.41 -14.42 14.83
CA ALA A 34 5.78 -14.11 14.44
C ALA A 34 6.52 -13.24 15.48
N ALA A 35 6.11 -13.22 16.76
CA ALA A 35 6.75 -12.40 17.80
C ALA A 35 8.28 -12.58 17.89
N GLU A 36 8.77 -13.81 17.71
CA GLU A 36 10.21 -14.13 17.78
C GLU A 36 10.95 -13.87 16.46
N PHE A 37 10.23 -13.54 15.39
CA PHE A 37 10.77 -13.35 14.05
C PHE A 37 10.80 -11.86 13.67
N GLY A 38 11.54 -11.08 14.45
CA GLY A 38 11.83 -9.68 14.11
C GLY A 38 12.75 -9.57 12.90
N PRO A 39 12.81 -8.38 12.25
CA PRO A 39 12.11 -7.16 12.64
C PRO A 39 10.64 -7.16 12.24
N HIS A 40 9.82 -6.43 13.01
CA HIS A 40 8.45 -6.11 12.65
C HIS A 40 8.38 -4.68 12.12
N GLU A 41 7.83 -4.50 10.92
CA GLU A 41 7.75 -3.17 10.30
C GLU A 41 6.34 -2.88 9.81
N LEU A 42 5.88 -1.64 10.01
CA LEU A 42 4.66 -1.12 9.41
C LEU A 42 5.03 -0.21 8.25
N TRP A 43 4.53 -0.52 7.06
CA TRP A 43 4.74 0.25 5.85
C TRP A 43 3.44 0.87 5.38
N LEU A 44 3.51 2.15 5.00
CA LEU A 44 2.47 2.85 4.27
C LEU A 44 3.06 3.36 2.96
N TYR A 45 2.43 3.02 1.85
CA TYR A 45 2.89 3.47 0.54
C TYR A 45 1.73 3.59 -0.45
N LEU A 46 1.88 4.46 -1.43
CA LEU A 46 0.93 4.58 -2.53
C LEU A 46 1.10 3.43 -3.50
N GLY A 47 -0.02 2.85 -3.91
CA GLY A 47 -0.11 1.91 -5.02
C GLY A 47 -1.09 2.42 -6.07
N GLU A 48 -1.02 1.82 -7.25
CA GLU A 48 -2.00 2.02 -8.30
C GLU A 48 -2.72 0.71 -8.56
N ARG A 49 -4.05 0.74 -8.52
CA ARG A 49 -4.83 -0.38 -9.02
C ARG A 49 -4.84 -0.29 -10.54
N SER A 50 -4.05 -1.13 -11.19
CA SER A 50 -4.24 -1.39 -12.62
C SER A 50 -5.63 -2.01 -12.78
N GLY A 51 -6.60 -1.21 -13.23
CA GLY A 51 -7.85 -1.74 -13.74
C GLY A 51 -7.51 -2.81 -14.78
N ALA A 52 -8.09 -3.99 -14.65
CA ALA A 52 -7.83 -5.10 -15.58
C ALA A 52 -7.90 -4.57 -17.02
N ARG A 53 -6.76 -4.61 -17.72
CA ARG A 53 -6.64 -4.15 -19.10
C ARG A 53 -7.45 -5.09 -19.99
N ILE A 54 -8.72 -4.81 -20.20
CA ILE A 54 -9.34 -5.13 -21.48
C ILE A 54 -9.08 -3.92 -22.36
N ALA A 55 -8.08 -4.07 -23.25
CA ALA A 55 -7.72 -3.08 -24.24
C ALA A 55 -8.81 -3.00 -25.31
N THR A 56 -9.96 -2.44 -24.97
CA THR A 56 -10.98 -2.07 -25.94
C THR A 56 -11.56 -0.74 -25.50
N THR A 57 -11.36 0.28 -26.34
CA THR A 57 -11.90 1.66 -26.31
C THR A 57 -11.02 2.78 -25.73
N MET A 58 -11.05 3.90 -26.45
CA MET A 58 -10.17 5.08 -26.43
C MET A 58 -10.39 6.02 -25.23
N ALA A 59 -10.37 5.49 -24.01
CA ALA A 59 -10.04 6.22 -22.79
C ALA A 59 -9.86 5.20 -21.68
N SER A 60 -8.62 4.97 -21.22
CA SER A 60 -8.43 4.21 -19.99
C SER A 60 -9.09 4.99 -18.84
N PRO A 61 -9.96 4.36 -18.02
CA PRO A 61 -10.44 5.01 -16.81
C PRO A 61 -9.22 5.41 -15.97
N PRO A 62 -9.26 6.56 -15.27
CA PRO A 62 -8.13 7.02 -14.46
C PRO A 62 -7.75 5.92 -13.47
N ALA A 63 -6.44 5.66 -13.35
CA ALA A 63 -5.92 4.70 -12.39
C ALA A 63 -6.43 5.08 -10.99
N VAL A 64 -7.10 4.14 -10.32
CA VAL A 64 -7.54 4.36 -8.95
C VAL A 64 -6.31 4.24 -8.06
N ARG A 65 -5.90 5.36 -7.45
CA ARG A 65 -4.83 5.37 -6.46
C ARG A 65 -5.32 4.74 -5.18
N GLU A 66 -4.44 4.02 -4.51
CA GLU A 66 -4.73 3.35 -3.25
C GLU A 66 -3.57 3.54 -2.28
N VAL A 67 -3.88 3.60 -0.98
CA VAL A 67 -2.86 3.47 0.07
C VAL A 67 -2.78 2.01 0.45
N ARG A 68 -1.58 1.45 0.37
CA ARG A 68 -1.28 0.12 0.87
C ARG A 68 -0.67 0.23 2.26
N CYS A 69 -1.28 -0.50 3.20
CA CYS A 69 -0.75 -0.70 4.53
C CYS A 69 -0.24 -2.13 4.62
N ALA A 70 1.02 -2.32 5.00
CA ALA A 70 1.64 -3.63 5.10
C ALA A 70 2.35 -3.80 6.44
N VAL A 71 2.20 -4.98 7.04
CA VAL A 71 2.98 -5.39 8.22
C VAL A 71 3.94 -6.48 7.78
N PHE A 72 5.23 -6.21 7.95
CA PHE A 72 6.32 -7.15 7.69
C PHE A 72 6.73 -7.87 8.97
N ASP A 73 7.03 -9.16 8.84
CA ASP A 73 7.71 -9.98 9.85
C ASP A 73 8.77 -10.88 9.17
N GLY A 74 9.81 -11.25 9.91
CA GLY A 74 10.92 -12.08 9.43
C GLY A 74 10.57 -13.56 9.27
N HIS A 75 9.33 -13.98 9.53
CA HIS A 75 8.94 -15.38 9.44
C HIS A 75 8.57 -15.75 7.99
N ALA A 76 9.58 -15.78 7.12
CA ALA A 76 9.44 -15.98 5.67
C ALA A 76 8.66 -17.25 5.29
N ASP A 77 8.83 -18.34 6.02
CA ASP A 77 8.25 -19.65 5.68
C ASP A 77 6.87 -19.91 6.31
N ALA A 78 6.38 -19.00 7.16
CA ALA A 78 5.05 -19.15 7.72
C ALA A 78 4.00 -18.94 6.63
N ARG A 79 3.51 -20.06 6.09
CA ARG A 79 2.28 -20.09 5.29
C ARG A 79 1.19 -19.45 6.12
N LEU A 80 0.53 -18.41 5.59
CA LEU A 80 -0.79 -18.07 6.12
C LEU A 80 -1.63 -19.35 6.04
N PRO A 81 -2.30 -19.77 7.13
CA PRO A 81 -3.11 -20.98 7.10
C PRO A 81 -4.15 -20.84 5.98
N GLY A 82 -3.95 -21.56 4.88
CA GLY A 82 -4.87 -21.55 3.74
C GLY A 82 -6.19 -22.19 4.15
N TYR A 83 -7.32 -21.65 3.68
CA TYR A 83 -8.71 -22.15 3.75
C TYR A 83 -9.23 -22.85 5.04
N SER A 84 -8.45 -22.96 6.11
CA SER A 84 -8.80 -23.48 7.44
C SER A 84 -9.10 -22.36 8.46
N TRP A 85 -9.27 -21.13 7.96
CA TRP A 85 -9.72 -19.90 8.62
C TRP A 85 -11.08 -19.96 9.36
N THR A 86 -11.89 -21.01 9.18
CA THR A 86 -13.19 -21.14 9.87
C THR A 86 -13.13 -21.90 11.19
N SER A 87 -11.97 -22.42 11.58
CA SER A 87 -11.83 -23.26 12.77
C SER A 87 -10.78 -22.68 13.71
N GLY A 88 -11.24 -21.83 14.63
CA GLY A 88 -10.44 -21.27 15.73
C GLY A 88 -10.31 -19.75 15.66
N ASP A 89 -10.36 -19.11 16.83
CA ASP A 89 -10.31 -17.65 17.01
C ASP A 89 -9.10 -16.93 16.35
N CYS A 90 -8.10 -17.70 15.90
CA CYS A 90 -6.92 -17.25 15.17
C CYS A 90 -7.19 -16.77 13.71
N GLY A 91 -8.43 -16.86 13.20
CA GLY A 91 -8.80 -16.47 11.83
C GLY A 91 -9.66 -15.20 11.69
N ARG A 92 -10.10 -14.62 12.81
CA ARG A 92 -11.05 -13.49 12.80
C ARG A 92 -10.44 -12.20 12.26
N GLY A 93 -9.20 -11.89 12.63
CA GLY A 93 -8.56 -10.64 12.24
C GLY A 93 -8.36 -10.49 10.73
N LEU A 94 -7.87 -11.54 10.06
CA LEU A 94 -7.77 -11.54 8.59
C LEU A 94 -9.14 -11.55 7.89
N SER A 95 -10.19 -12.07 8.53
CA SER A 95 -11.55 -11.97 8.01
C SER A 95 -12.05 -10.52 8.03
N ILE A 96 -11.76 -9.76 9.10
CA ILE A 96 -12.03 -8.31 9.17
C ILE A 96 -11.26 -7.57 8.08
N VAL A 97 -9.97 -7.86 7.92
CA VAL A 97 -9.14 -7.25 6.86
C VAL A 97 -9.69 -7.55 5.47
N ARG A 98 -10.11 -8.79 5.22
CA ARG A 98 -10.72 -9.18 3.94
C ARG A 98 -12.02 -8.43 3.66
N GLU A 99 -12.89 -8.34 4.65
CA GLU A 99 -14.20 -7.67 4.55
C GLU A 99 -14.00 -6.17 4.27
N LEU A 100 -13.27 -5.47 5.14
CA LEU A 100 -13.10 -4.01 5.08
C LEU A 100 -12.21 -3.56 3.92
N SER A 101 -11.31 -4.41 3.44
CA SER A 101 -10.53 -4.14 2.22
C SER A 101 -11.28 -4.51 0.93
N GLU A 102 -12.48 -5.08 1.01
CA GLU A 102 -13.23 -5.62 -0.14
C GLU A 102 -12.35 -6.56 -1.00
N GLY A 103 -11.57 -7.42 -0.34
CA GLY A 103 -10.64 -8.33 -1.02
C GLY A 103 -9.34 -7.70 -1.53
N ARG A 104 -9.07 -6.42 -1.25
CA ARG A 104 -7.79 -5.74 -1.58
C ARG A 104 -6.72 -6.04 -0.53
N TRP A 105 -6.33 -7.29 -0.39
CA TRP A 105 -5.30 -7.70 0.56
C TRP A 105 -4.51 -8.90 0.05
N GLY A 106 -3.38 -9.20 0.68
CA GLY A 106 -2.58 -10.36 0.33
C GLY A 106 -1.28 -10.47 1.12
N VAL A 107 -0.38 -11.30 0.60
CA VAL A 107 0.96 -11.54 1.16
C VAL A 107 1.99 -11.33 0.07
N LEU A 108 3.13 -10.76 0.45
CA LEU A 108 4.31 -10.65 -0.39
C LEU A 108 5.52 -11.19 0.37
N HIS A 109 6.25 -12.15 -0.20
CA HIS A 109 7.58 -12.50 0.29
C HIS A 109 8.56 -11.40 -0.15
N THR A 110 9.31 -10.85 0.81
CA THR A 110 10.10 -9.65 0.58
C THR A 110 11.22 -9.52 1.62
N LEU A 111 11.95 -8.42 1.57
CA LEU A 111 12.98 -8.08 2.55
C LEU A 111 12.48 -6.96 3.46
N SER A 112 12.96 -6.94 4.70
CA SER A 112 12.83 -5.80 5.61
C SER A 112 13.38 -4.53 4.94
N ARG A 113 12.79 -3.38 5.27
CA ARG A 113 13.18 -2.08 4.69
C ARG A 113 13.91 -1.19 5.68
N LEU A 114 13.74 -1.45 6.99
CA LEU A 114 14.35 -0.67 8.05
C LEU A 114 15.56 -1.43 8.61
N GLY A 115 16.76 -0.86 8.39
CA GLY A 115 18.01 -1.46 8.86
C GLY A 115 18.54 -2.57 7.95
N PRO A 116 19.25 -3.57 8.49
CA PRO A 116 19.76 -4.69 7.71
C PRO A 116 18.63 -5.46 7.02
N GLN A 117 18.84 -5.83 5.75
CA GLN A 117 17.84 -6.56 4.97
C GLN A 117 17.70 -8.00 5.46
N VAL A 118 16.55 -8.32 6.02
CA VAL A 118 16.15 -9.64 6.53
C VAL A 118 15.03 -10.19 5.64
N PRO A 119 15.14 -11.42 5.13
CA PRO A 119 14.05 -12.04 4.38
C PRO A 119 12.86 -12.36 5.28
N GLY A 120 11.66 -12.15 4.75
CA GLY A 120 10.42 -12.32 5.50
C GLY A 120 9.21 -12.25 4.58
N LYS A 121 8.08 -11.87 5.18
CA LYS A 121 6.82 -11.64 4.46
C LYS A 121 6.18 -10.35 4.92
N ALA A 122 5.42 -9.72 4.04
CA ALA A 122 4.57 -8.60 4.35
C ALA A 122 3.11 -8.97 4.04
N VAL A 123 2.26 -8.95 5.06
CA VAL A 123 0.81 -9.03 4.88
C VAL A 123 0.28 -7.62 4.68
N TRP A 124 -0.52 -7.40 3.65
CA TRP A 124 -0.93 -6.06 3.25
C TRP A 124 -2.42 -5.98 2.91
N PHE A 125 -2.99 -4.79 3.06
CA PHE A 125 -4.28 -4.41 2.48
C PHE A 125 -4.20 -3.04 1.79
N ALA A 126 -5.18 -2.72 0.94
CA ALA A 126 -5.26 -1.45 0.24
C ALA A 126 -6.61 -0.74 0.46
N VAL A 127 -6.53 0.57 0.68
CA VAL A 127 -7.67 1.49 0.83
C VAL A 127 -7.70 2.43 -0.36
N PRO A 128 -8.84 2.60 -1.05
CA PRO A 128 -8.93 3.52 -2.17
C PRO A 128 -8.71 4.97 -1.72
N VAL A 129 -8.01 5.75 -2.54
CA VAL A 129 -7.85 7.19 -2.38
C VAL A 129 -8.77 7.88 -3.39
N PRO A 130 -9.71 8.73 -2.94
CA PRO A 130 -10.55 9.51 -3.85
C PRO A 130 -9.70 10.34 -4.82
N ALA A 131 -10.09 10.36 -6.10
CA ALA A 131 -9.35 11.08 -7.15
C ALA A 131 -9.18 12.59 -6.86
N ALA A 132 -10.07 13.21 -6.07
CA ALA A 132 -9.96 14.61 -5.67
C ALA A 132 -8.79 14.88 -4.69
N ALA A 133 -8.47 13.91 -3.83
CA ALA A 133 -7.29 13.98 -2.95
C ALA A 133 -5.99 13.67 -3.70
N ALA A 134 -6.09 12.95 -4.82
CA ALA A 134 -4.95 12.53 -5.61
C ALA A 134 -4.21 13.70 -6.31
N THR A 135 -4.90 14.80 -6.59
CA THR A 135 -4.31 15.97 -7.26
C THR A 135 -3.25 16.68 -6.41
N PHE A 136 -3.36 16.63 -5.07
CA PHE A 136 -2.44 17.34 -4.15
C PHE A 136 -1.09 16.65 -3.92
N LEU A 137 -0.94 15.37 -4.31
CA LEU A 137 0.28 14.58 -4.10
C LEU A 137 1.09 14.38 -5.39
N SER A 138 0.66 14.94 -6.52
CA SER A 138 1.47 14.92 -7.73
C SER A 138 2.64 15.90 -7.55
N PRO A 139 3.91 15.50 -7.77
CA PRO A 139 4.99 16.46 -7.88
C PRO A 139 4.66 17.37 -9.06
N SER A 140 4.48 18.67 -8.81
CA SER A 140 4.42 19.64 -9.88
C SER A 140 5.76 19.58 -10.63
N SER A 141 5.77 19.01 -11.84
CA SER A 141 6.93 19.16 -12.72
C SER A 141 7.20 20.65 -12.88
N PRO A 142 8.44 21.14 -12.64
CA PRO A 142 8.79 22.50 -12.99
C PRO A 142 8.56 22.66 -14.51
N ALA A 143 7.90 23.75 -14.89
CA ALA A 143 7.76 24.11 -16.29
C ALA A 143 9.16 24.22 -16.93
N PRO A 144 9.37 23.74 -18.16
CA PRO A 144 10.63 23.96 -18.86
C PRO A 144 10.85 25.47 -18.99
N THR A 145 11.91 25.97 -18.37
CA THR A 145 12.36 27.35 -18.56
C THR A 145 12.83 27.47 -20.00
N SER A 146 12.11 28.28 -20.79
CA SER A 146 12.49 28.69 -22.13
C SER A 146 13.73 29.60 -22.07
N ASP A 147 14.92 29.02 -21.81
CA ASP A 147 16.18 29.76 -21.85
C ASP A 147 17.35 28.86 -22.29
N ASP A 148 17.12 28.07 -23.34
CA ASP A 148 18.19 27.36 -24.06
C ASP A 148 17.90 27.44 -25.57
N ALA A 149 17.88 28.67 -26.08
CA ALA A 149 17.93 28.91 -27.52
C ALA A 149 19.40 28.88 -27.95
N PRO A 150 19.79 28.04 -28.94
CA PRO A 150 21.16 28.04 -29.45
C PRO A 150 21.46 29.39 -30.13
N PRO A 151 22.70 29.90 -30.06
CA PRO A 151 23.08 31.15 -30.71
C PRO A 151 22.99 31.00 -32.24
N GLU A 152 22.46 32.02 -32.91
CA GLU A 152 22.34 32.06 -34.37
C GLU A 152 23.71 31.95 -35.07
N PRO A 153 23.79 31.26 -36.22
CA PRO A 153 25.02 31.16 -36.99
C PRO A 153 25.40 32.53 -37.57
N GLY A 154 26.60 32.98 -37.22
CA GLY A 154 27.16 34.26 -37.67
C GLY A 154 27.27 34.36 -39.20
N VAL A 155 26.87 35.53 -39.69
CA VAL A 155 27.09 36.00 -41.06
C VAL A 155 28.60 36.12 -41.34
N ALA A 156 29.04 35.52 -42.43
CA ALA A 156 30.27 35.85 -43.15
C ALA A 156 29.95 36.01 -44.64
#